data_AF-A0A920U8Y0-F1
#
_entry.id   AF-A0A920U8Y0-F1
#
_cell.length_a   1.000
_cell.length_b   1.000
_cell.length_c   1.000
_cell.angle_alpha   90.00
_cell.angle_beta   90.00
_cell.angle_gamma   90.00
#
_symmetry.space_group_name_H-M   'P 1'
#
loop_
_entity.id
_entity.type
_entity.pdbx_description
1 polymer ?
#
loop_
_entity_poly.entity_id
_entity_poly.type
_entity_poly.pdbx_seq_one_letter_code
_entity_poly.pdbx_strand_id
1 'polypeptide(L)'
;MGLAGDDAVRAMGRAWRAMVQDHPGLYAATDRFACAGDDELEAAVERVVAVLGQALTAYGLSEDDRVHAARSMRSAFHGFAHLESGDGHPHPVDLDDSFHRMVDLLCAGIQQMAPVAT
;
A
#
# COMPACT_ATOMS: atom_id res chain seq x y z
N MET A 1 6.90 4.41 20.52
CA MET A 1 7.88 4.70 19.47
C MET A 1 7.21 4.47 18.14
N GLY A 2 7.24 5.45 17.23
CA GLY A 2 6.67 5.29 15.89
C GLY A 2 7.62 4.48 15.00
N LEU A 3 7.08 3.61 14.16
CA LEU A 3 7.85 2.96 13.10
C LEU A 3 8.14 3.99 12.00
N ALA A 4 9.28 3.89 11.34
CA ALA A 4 9.73 4.82 10.32
C ALA A 4 10.41 4.06 9.16
N GLY A 5 10.40 4.64 7.96
CA GLY A 5 11.04 4.06 6.78
C GLY A 5 10.46 2.68 6.45
N ASP A 6 11.31 1.73 6.10
CA ASP A 6 10.88 0.39 5.70
C ASP A 6 10.02 -0.32 6.76
N ASP A 7 10.28 -0.09 8.05
CA ASP A 7 9.48 -0.71 9.13
C ASP A 7 8.04 -0.18 9.15
N ALA A 8 7.85 1.10 8.83
CA ALA A 8 6.52 1.69 8.70
C ALA A 8 5.79 1.13 7.47
N VAL A 9 6.49 0.98 6.34
CA VAL A 9 5.94 0.38 5.11
C VAL A 9 5.52 -1.08 5.36
N ARG A 10 6.37 -1.87 6.05
CA ARG A 10 6.05 -3.25 6.44
C ARG A 10 4.86 -3.34 7.38
N ALA A 11 4.78 -2.48 8.39
CA ALA A 11 3.65 -2.47 9.31
C ALA A 11 2.35 -2.08 8.60
N MET A 12 2.40 -1.09 7.71
CA MET A 12 1.25 -0.67 6.91
C MET A 12 0.75 -1.78 5.99
N GLY A 13 1.66 -2.47 5.30
CA GLY A 13 1.30 -3.63 4.47
C GLY A 13 0.61 -4.72 5.28
N ARG A 14 1.16 -5.11 6.43
CA ARG A 14 0.53 -6.11 7.32
C ARG A 14 -0.86 -5.68 7.79
N ALA A 15 -1.01 -4.42 8.21
CA ALA A 15 -2.29 -3.89 8.66
C ALA A 15 -3.32 -3.86 7.53
N TRP A 16 -2.92 -3.50 6.31
CA TRP A 16 -3.78 -3.53 5.14
C TRP A 16 -4.27 -4.95 4.85
N ARG A 17 -3.34 -5.91 4.72
CA ARG A 17 -3.67 -7.31 4.42
C ARG A 17 -4.58 -7.92 5.49
N ALA A 18 -4.29 -7.66 6.77
CA ALA A 18 -5.15 -8.10 7.87
C ALA A 18 -6.56 -7.51 7.77
N MET A 19 -6.71 -6.22 7.46
CA MET A 19 -8.04 -5.59 7.32
C MET A 19 -8.88 -6.27 6.23
N VAL A 20 -8.27 -6.61 5.09
CA VAL A 20 -8.95 -7.33 4.01
C VAL A 20 -9.39 -8.72 4.45
N GLN A 21 -8.50 -9.46 5.14
CA GLN A 21 -8.76 -10.82 5.61
C GLN A 21 -9.80 -10.87 6.73
N ASP A 22 -9.75 -9.93 7.68
CA ASP A 22 -10.67 -9.85 8.82
C ASP A 22 -12.06 -9.32 8.41
N HIS A 23 -12.14 -8.53 7.33
CA HIS A 23 -13.36 -7.86 6.90
C HIS A 23 -13.62 -7.94 5.37
N PRO A 24 -13.68 -9.14 4.77
CA PRO A 24 -13.71 -9.30 3.31
C PRO A 24 -14.95 -8.66 2.65
N GLY A 25 -16.11 -8.75 3.29
CA GLY A 25 -17.35 -8.13 2.77
C GLY A 25 -17.33 -6.59 2.83
N LEU A 26 -16.71 -6.02 3.87
CA LEU A 26 -16.53 -4.58 3.97
C LEU A 26 -15.54 -4.10 2.90
N TYR A 27 -14.42 -4.80 2.75
CA TYR A 27 -13.42 -4.45 1.75
C TYR A 27 -13.98 -4.53 0.33
N ALA A 28 -14.70 -5.60 0.00
CA ALA A 28 -15.36 -5.75 -1.30
C ALA A 28 -16.36 -4.62 -1.61
N ALA A 29 -17.02 -4.06 -0.59
CA ALA A 29 -17.90 -2.91 -0.78
C ALA A 29 -17.14 -1.64 -1.21
N THR A 30 -15.89 -1.47 -0.76
CA THR A 30 -15.04 -0.32 -1.13
C THR A 30 -14.56 -0.36 -2.58
N ASP A 31 -14.55 -1.53 -3.20
CA ASP A 31 -14.06 -1.76 -4.57
C ASP A 31 -15.17 -1.76 -5.63
N ARG A 32 -16.43 -1.66 -5.19
CA ARG A 32 -17.60 -1.87 -6.05
C ARG A 32 -17.87 -0.75 -7.05
N PHE A 33 -17.44 0.47 -6.74
CA PHE A 33 -17.69 1.65 -7.54
C PHE A 33 -16.40 2.43 -7.77
N ALA A 34 -16.27 2.99 -8.97
CA ALA A 34 -15.19 3.93 -9.24
C ALA A 34 -15.36 5.16 -8.33
N CYS A 35 -14.26 5.62 -7.73
CA CYS A 35 -14.28 6.84 -6.93
C CYS A 35 -14.42 8.11 -7.80
N ALA A 36 -13.98 8.06 -9.06
CA ALA A 36 -13.92 9.24 -9.92
C ALA A 36 -15.32 9.84 -10.18
N GLY A 37 -15.45 11.14 -9.91
CA GLY A 37 -16.71 11.87 -10.07
C GLY A 37 -17.64 11.82 -8.85
N ASP A 38 -17.16 11.28 -7.72
CA ASP A 38 -17.82 11.33 -6.42
C ASP A 38 -16.87 11.98 -5.39
N ASP A 39 -17.17 13.24 -5.01
CA ASP A 39 -16.31 14.04 -4.14
C ASP A 39 -16.04 13.39 -2.77
N GLU A 40 -17.01 12.64 -2.24
CA GLU A 40 -16.86 11.97 -0.93
C GLU A 40 -15.91 10.78 -1.03
N LEU A 41 -16.05 9.98 -2.09
CA LEU A 41 -15.17 8.85 -2.36
C LEU A 41 -13.74 9.30 -2.73
N GLU A 42 -13.61 10.35 -3.53
CA GLU A 42 -12.31 10.95 -3.86
C GLU A 42 -11.59 11.42 -2.58
N ALA A 43 -12.28 12.18 -1.72
CA ALA A 43 -11.71 12.61 -0.45
C ALA A 43 -11.35 11.43 0.48
N ALA A 44 -12.13 10.33 0.46
CA ALA A 44 -11.80 9.13 1.22
C ALA A 44 -10.51 8.46 0.71
N VAL A 45 -10.35 8.34 -0.61
CA VAL A 45 -9.13 7.82 -1.22
C VAL A 45 -7.93 8.72 -0.91
N GLU A 46 -8.09 10.04 -0.97
CA GLU A 46 -7.03 10.98 -0.61
C GLU A 46 -6.58 10.84 0.84
N ARG A 47 -7.50 10.64 1.79
CA ARG A 47 -7.15 10.35 3.19
C ARG A 47 -6.31 9.08 3.32
N VAL A 48 -6.63 8.02 2.57
CA VAL A 48 -5.82 6.80 2.55
C VAL A 48 -4.42 7.09 2.02
N VAL A 49 -4.30 7.79 0.89
CA VAL A 49 -3.01 8.16 0.31
C VAL A 49 -2.19 9.03 1.28
N ALA A 50 -2.83 9.96 1.99
CA ALA A 50 -2.17 10.79 2.99
C ALA A 50 -1.60 9.97 4.16
N VAL A 51 -2.35 9.00 4.68
CA VAL A 51 -1.89 8.10 5.75
C VAL A 51 -0.70 7.25 5.28
N LEU A 52 -0.75 6.71 4.07
CA LEU A 52 0.39 5.99 3.48
C LEU A 52 1.60 6.91 3.31
N GLY A 53 1.38 8.16 2.88
CA GLY A 53 2.42 9.18 2.75
C GLY A 53 3.12 9.51 4.08
N GLN A 54 2.43 9.47 5.21
CA GLN A 54 3.05 9.69 6.53
C GLN A 54 4.05 8.59 6.91
N ALA A 55 3.82 7.34 6.49
CA ALA A 55 4.79 6.26 6.69
C ALA A 55 6.11 6.51 5.94
N LEU A 56 6.06 7.35 4.90
CA LEU A 56 7.18 7.61 3.99
C LEU A 56 8.04 8.82 4.41
N THR A 57 7.71 9.51 5.50
CA THR A 57 8.43 10.74 5.91
C THR A 57 9.94 10.52 6.10
N ALA A 58 10.36 9.33 6.52
CA ALA A 58 11.77 9.02 6.75
C ALA A 58 12.60 8.76 5.47
N TYR A 59 11.95 8.63 4.30
CA TYR A 59 12.66 8.40 3.02
C TYR A 59 13.22 9.68 2.39
N GLY A 60 12.89 10.87 2.91
CA GLY A 60 13.40 12.13 2.36
C GLY A 60 12.90 12.45 0.95
N LEU A 61 11.71 11.95 0.58
CA LEU A 61 11.09 12.16 -0.73
C LEU A 61 10.64 13.61 -0.92
N SER A 62 10.59 14.05 -2.19
CA SER A 62 9.82 15.24 -2.58
C SER A 62 8.32 15.03 -2.29
N GLU A 63 7.53 16.10 -2.31
CA GLU A 63 6.08 16.00 -2.11
C GLU A 63 5.41 15.13 -3.19
N ASP A 64 5.77 15.35 -4.45
CA ASP A 64 5.23 14.58 -5.59
C ASP A 64 5.67 13.12 -5.52
N ASP A 65 6.95 12.85 -5.23
CA ASP A 65 7.45 11.47 -5.10
C ASP A 65 6.79 10.73 -3.94
N ARG A 66 6.48 11.42 -2.84
CA ARG A 66 5.74 10.84 -1.71
C ARG A 66 4.32 10.43 -2.13
N VAL A 67 3.64 11.23 -2.95
CA VAL A 67 2.32 10.88 -3.48
C VAL A 67 2.42 9.69 -4.45
N HIS A 68 3.41 9.67 -5.34
CA HIS A 68 3.65 8.55 -6.24
C HIS A 68 3.95 7.25 -5.48
N ALA A 69 4.81 7.30 -4.46
CA ALA A 69 5.14 6.16 -3.62
C ALA A 69 3.92 5.66 -2.83
N ALA A 70 3.13 6.56 -2.24
CA ALA A 70 1.91 6.21 -1.51
C ALA A 70 0.85 5.55 -2.42
N ARG A 71 0.68 6.05 -3.65
CA ARG A 71 -0.19 5.42 -4.66
C ARG A 71 0.32 4.04 -5.06
N SER A 72 1.63 3.88 -5.25
CA SER A 72 2.24 2.58 -5.54
C SER A 72 2.01 1.56 -4.42
N MET A 73 2.18 1.97 -3.15
CA MET A 73 1.87 1.15 -1.99
C MET A 73 0.39 0.72 -1.98
N ARG A 74 -0.54 1.67 -2.15
CA ARG A 74 -1.98 1.38 -2.20
C ARG A 74 -2.30 0.34 -3.29
N SER A 75 -1.79 0.55 -4.50
CA SER A 75 -2.02 -0.35 -5.63
C SER A 75 -1.48 -1.76 -5.37
N ALA A 76 -0.26 -1.87 -4.86
CA ALA A 76 0.37 -3.15 -4.58
C ALA A 76 -0.36 -3.92 -3.46
N PHE A 77 -0.69 -3.24 -2.35
CA PHE A 77 -1.39 -3.87 -1.23
C PHE A 77 -2.81 -4.31 -1.61
N HIS A 78 -3.55 -3.44 -2.31
CA HIS A 78 -4.87 -3.76 -2.81
C HIS A 78 -4.82 -4.95 -3.80
N GLY A 79 -3.95 -4.88 -4.80
CA GLY A 79 -3.83 -5.93 -5.82
C GLY A 79 -3.45 -7.29 -5.22
N PHE A 80 -2.47 -7.33 -4.31
CA PHE A 80 -2.09 -8.57 -3.66
C PHE A 80 -3.25 -9.17 -2.85
N ALA A 81 -3.90 -8.36 -2.00
CA ALA A 81 -4.98 -8.83 -1.13
C ALA A 81 -6.24 -9.23 -1.92
N HIS A 82 -6.55 -8.53 -3.01
CA HIS A 82 -7.62 -8.87 -3.93
C HIS A 82 -7.37 -10.24 -4.60
N LEU A 83 -6.16 -10.46 -5.13
CA LEU A 83 -5.79 -11.74 -5.75
C LEU A 83 -5.75 -12.88 -4.73
N GLU A 84 -5.23 -12.64 -3.53
CA GLU A 84 -5.22 -13.61 -2.43
C GLU A 84 -6.63 -14.04 -2.02
N SER A 85 -7.59 -13.13 -2.03
CA SER A 85 -8.98 -13.41 -1.64
C SER A 85 -9.76 -14.24 -2.68
N GLY A 86 -9.25 -14.36 -3.91
CA GLY A 86 -9.97 -14.92 -5.06
C GLY A 86 -9.23 -16.02 -5.83
N ASP A 87 -8.42 -16.84 -5.16
CA ASP A 87 -7.59 -17.91 -5.77
C ASP A 87 -6.62 -17.41 -6.87
N GLY A 88 -6.27 -16.11 -6.87
CA GLY A 88 -5.46 -15.45 -7.90
C GLY A 88 -3.97 -15.82 -7.90
N HIS A 89 -3.53 -16.67 -6.98
CA HIS A 89 -2.15 -17.15 -6.86
C HIS A 89 -2.10 -18.70 -6.92
N PRO A 90 -2.30 -19.31 -8.11
CA PRO A 90 -2.46 -20.76 -8.23
C PRO A 90 -1.16 -21.57 -8.02
N HIS A 91 0.00 -20.90 -8.04
CA HIS A 91 1.29 -21.57 -7.82
C HIS A 91 1.50 -21.81 -6.31
N PRO A 92 1.97 -23.00 -5.86
CA PRO A 92 2.02 -23.38 -4.45
C PRO A 92 3.20 -22.76 -3.67
N VAL A 93 3.57 -21.52 -3.96
CA VAL A 93 4.54 -20.76 -3.15
C VAL A 93 3.81 -20.11 -1.99
N ASP A 94 4.47 -20.01 -0.85
CA ASP A 94 3.92 -19.35 0.33
C ASP A 94 3.57 -17.88 0.02
N LEU A 95 2.31 -17.52 0.31
CA LEU A 95 1.80 -16.16 0.10
C LEU A 95 2.38 -15.19 1.13
N ASP A 96 2.73 -15.63 2.33
CA ASP A 96 3.39 -14.78 3.32
C ASP A 96 4.78 -14.36 2.82
N ASP A 97 5.55 -15.30 2.29
CA ASP A 97 6.84 -15.01 1.65
C ASP A 97 6.69 -14.09 0.43
N SER A 98 5.68 -14.34 -0.41
CA SER A 98 5.39 -13.51 -1.57
C SER A 98 5.03 -12.07 -1.17
N PHE A 99 4.21 -11.92 -0.13
CA PHE A 99 3.83 -10.63 0.41
C PHE A 99 5.03 -9.88 0.99
N HIS A 100 5.86 -10.54 1.80
CA HIS A 100 7.08 -9.94 2.35
C HIS A 100 8.03 -9.45 1.25
N ARG A 101 8.25 -10.28 0.23
CA ARG A 101 9.10 -9.90 -0.92
C ARG A 101 8.52 -8.73 -1.71
N MET A 102 7.19 -8.67 -1.92
CA MET A 102 6.55 -7.52 -2.55
C MET A 102 6.79 -6.24 -1.75
N VAL A 103 6.67 -6.29 -0.42
CA VAL A 103 6.93 -5.14 0.45
C VAL A 103 8.41 -4.72 0.40
N ASP A 104 9.35 -5.67 0.37
CA ASP A 104 10.77 -5.35 0.22
C ASP A 104 11.09 -4.73 -1.15
N LEU A 105 10.44 -5.19 -2.22
CA LEU A 105 10.53 -4.56 -3.56
C LEU A 105 10.03 -3.12 -3.54
N LEU A 106 8.90 -2.85 -2.86
CA LEU A 106 8.40 -1.49 -2.67
C LEU A 106 9.41 -0.64 -1.90
N CYS A 107 9.93 -1.12 -0.78
CA CYS A 107 10.92 -0.37 0.02
C CYS A 107 12.15 -0.02 -0.82
N ALA A 108 12.71 -0.98 -1.54
CA ALA A 108 13.88 -0.77 -2.40
C ALA A 108 13.60 0.23 -3.54
N GLY A 109 12.41 0.15 -4.17
CA GLY A 109 12.00 1.09 -5.21
C GLY A 109 11.81 2.51 -4.66
N ILE A 110 11.16 2.65 -3.51
CA ILE A 110 10.92 3.94 -2.85
C ILE A 110 12.24 4.61 -2.46
N GLN A 111 13.23 3.85 -1.97
CA GLN A 111 14.56 4.40 -1.66
C GLN A 111 15.24 5.04 -2.89
N GLN A 112 15.00 4.52 -4.09
CA GLN A 112 15.56 5.07 -5.32
C GLN A 112 14.83 6.33 -5.83
N MET A 113 13.65 6.63 -5.28
CA MET A 113 12.91 7.85 -5.59
C MET A 113 13.45 9.06 -4.81
N ALA A 114 14.24 8.85 -3.75
CA ALA A 114 14.86 9.94 -3.02
C ALA A 114 15.87 10.68 -3.93
N PRO A 115 15.89 12.02 -3.89
CA PRO A 115 16.87 12.78 -4.66
C PRO A 115 18.30 12.39 -4.25
N VAL A 116 19.20 12.27 -5.23
CA VAL A 116 20.61 12.01 -4.96
C VAL A 116 21.17 13.16 -4.15
N ALA A 117 21.68 12.87 -2.95
CA ALA A 117 22.37 13.87 -2.14
C ALA A 117 23.57 14.40 -2.96
N THR A 118 23.54 15.70 -3.27
CA THR A 118 24.59 16.40 -4.02
C THR A 118 25.76 16.75 -3.12
#